data_AF-A0A813QJ88-F1
#
_entry.id   AF-A0A813QJ88-F1
#
_cell.length_a   1.000
_cell.length_b   1.000
_cell.length_c   1.000
_cell.angle_alpha   90.00
_cell.angle_beta   90.00
_cell.angle_gamma   90.00
#
_symmetry.space_group_name_H-M   'P 1'
#
loop_
_entity.id
_entity.type
_entity.pdbx_description
1 polymer ?
#
loop_
_entity_poly.entity_id
_entity_poly.type
_entity_poly.pdbx_seq_one_letter_code
_entity_poly.pdbx_strand_id
1 'polypeptide(L)'
;MDEVNFVQQLVFAIERAYRTPDYGIWARGSKYNTNTCELHASSIGMAKAALEAMNGFNLYGDNGASWSVVYVDVDAHNRNRTTFDTLLPRELASKNTDAALLLTVSWSTFAIHDSTLVQNTIRKCIRKLRDTYGFKRFLRDGQYTDLESKEHRFYEATEMKKFDKNECEWPIFFAVMVIDGIFKNNQAQVDEYLTVLNPLLRRTTEGANKKLGFSGRPDRPIGVLGTCKVYRICSKTVLCYPLTFETNDFYVSNDMALLLDNIRSDFEFITKCWRLKG
;
A
#
# COMPACT_ATOMS: atom_id res chain seq x y z
N MET A 1 24.35 -16.49 3.77
CA MET A 1 24.98 -15.30 4.42
C MET A 1 24.71 -14.09 3.55
N ASP A 2 24.81 -14.28 2.23
CA ASP A 2 24.46 -13.32 1.19
C ASP A 2 23.06 -12.71 1.36
N GLU A 3 22.06 -13.50 1.78
CA GLU A 3 20.68 -13.03 1.98
C GLU A 3 20.55 -12.04 3.14
N VAL A 4 21.22 -12.31 4.26
CA VAL A 4 21.23 -11.43 5.43
C VAL A 4 21.94 -10.13 5.07
N ASN A 5 23.09 -10.23 4.40
CA ASN A 5 23.84 -9.06 3.93
C ASN A 5 23.03 -8.24 2.92
N PHE A 6 22.28 -8.89 2.05
CA PHE A 6 21.38 -8.22 1.10
C PHE A 6 20.26 -7.45 1.83
N VAL A 7 19.56 -8.10 2.76
CA VAL A 7 18.49 -7.45 3.54
C VAL A 7 19.04 -6.31 4.40
N GLN A 8 20.20 -6.50 5.03
CA GLN A 8 20.89 -5.47 5.81
C GLN A 8 21.29 -4.26 4.93
N GLN A 9 21.71 -4.50 3.68
CA GLN A 9 21.95 -3.42 2.71
C GLN A 9 20.69 -2.66 2.33
N LEU A 10 19.54 -3.35 2.19
CA LEU A 10 18.27 -2.68 1.95
C LEU A 10 17.87 -1.77 3.13
N VAL A 11 18.10 -2.22 4.37
CA VAL A 11 17.90 -1.39 5.57
C VAL A 11 18.73 -0.11 5.49
N PHE A 12 20.03 -0.22 5.19
CA PHE A 12 20.91 0.96 5.05
C PHE A 12 20.46 1.92 3.94
N ALA A 13 19.81 1.41 2.88
CA ALA A 13 19.27 2.24 1.81
C ALA A 13 18.06 3.05 2.30
N ILE A 14 17.11 2.43 3.00
CA ILE A 14 15.87 3.08 3.44
C ILE A 14 16.04 3.96 4.70
N GLU A 15 17.10 3.75 5.48
CA GLU A 15 17.46 4.60 6.63
C GLU A 15 17.59 6.10 6.28
N ARG A 16 17.91 6.42 5.02
CA ARG A 16 18.05 7.80 4.55
C ARG A 16 16.74 8.46 4.10
N ALA A 17 15.59 7.79 4.18
CA ALA A 17 14.32 8.28 3.63
C ALA A 17 13.93 9.70 4.11
N TYR A 18 14.21 10.05 5.38
CA TYR A 18 13.96 11.38 5.96
C TYR A 18 14.55 12.57 5.17
N ARG A 19 15.53 12.32 4.30
CA ARG A 19 16.22 13.34 3.48
C ARG A 19 16.32 12.98 2.01
N THR A 20 15.63 11.94 1.55
CA THR A 20 15.64 11.52 0.14
C THR A 20 14.33 11.93 -0.50
N PRO A 21 14.30 13.00 -1.32
CA PRO A 21 13.12 13.32 -2.12
C PRO A 21 12.79 12.19 -3.10
N ASP A 22 11.50 11.89 -3.27
CA ASP A 22 11.02 10.86 -4.19
C ASP A 22 9.78 11.32 -4.98
N TYR A 23 9.18 10.39 -5.73
CA TYR A 23 7.98 10.64 -6.52
C TYR A 23 6.66 10.33 -5.78
N GLY A 24 6.74 9.87 -4.53
CA GLY A 24 5.64 9.39 -3.71
C GLY A 24 4.94 8.14 -4.28
N ILE A 25 3.95 7.64 -3.54
CA ILE A 25 3.15 6.46 -3.92
C ILE A 25 2.40 6.62 -5.26
N TRP A 26 2.14 7.86 -5.67
CA TRP A 26 1.45 8.18 -6.92
C TRP A 26 2.38 8.40 -8.12
N ALA A 27 3.70 8.29 -7.95
CA ALA A 27 4.71 8.52 -8.98
C ALA A 27 4.61 9.91 -9.67
N ARG A 28 4.24 10.94 -8.89
CA ARG A 28 4.07 12.34 -9.36
C ARG A 28 5.16 13.29 -8.85
N GLY A 29 5.78 12.99 -7.71
CA GLY A 29 6.68 13.89 -6.99
C GLY A 29 5.89 15.06 -6.43
N SER A 30 6.16 16.27 -6.92
CA SER A 30 5.44 17.45 -6.52
C SER A 30 3.96 17.41 -6.91
N LYS A 31 3.14 18.21 -6.21
CA LYS A 31 1.72 18.40 -6.55
C LYS A 31 1.54 18.86 -8.01
N TYR A 32 2.51 19.62 -8.52
CA TYR A 32 2.47 20.16 -9.87
C TYR A 32 2.82 19.13 -10.94
N ASN A 33 3.35 17.96 -10.57
CA ASN A 33 3.74 16.91 -11.50
C ASN A 33 4.63 17.47 -12.63
N THR A 34 5.72 18.15 -12.26
CA THR A 34 6.68 18.79 -13.19
C THR A 34 8.05 18.10 -13.15
N ASN A 35 8.08 16.78 -12.91
CA ASN A 35 9.30 15.98 -12.75
C ASN A 35 10.22 16.41 -11.59
N THR A 36 9.64 17.02 -10.55
CA THR A 36 10.37 17.47 -9.36
C THR A 36 10.02 16.58 -8.18
N CYS A 37 11.03 16.02 -7.52
CA CYS A 37 10.86 15.22 -6.32
C CYS A 37 10.73 16.12 -5.08
N GLU A 38 9.94 15.69 -4.10
CA GLU A 38 9.82 16.34 -2.79
C GLU A 38 9.91 15.29 -1.68
N LEU A 39 10.03 15.73 -0.42
CA LEU A 39 9.95 14.81 0.72
C LEU A 39 8.50 14.47 1.02
N HIS A 40 8.13 13.20 0.85
CA HIS A 40 6.80 12.67 1.09
C HIS A 40 6.68 12.08 2.49
N ALA A 41 5.74 12.59 3.29
CA ALA A 41 5.43 12.04 4.61
C ALA A 41 5.02 10.56 4.51
N SER A 42 4.20 10.19 3.52
CA SER A 42 3.80 8.79 3.29
C SER A 42 5.01 7.86 3.09
N SER A 43 5.97 8.23 2.25
CA SER A 43 7.20 7.44 2.02
C SER A 43 8.06 7.32 3.29
N ILE A 44 8.26 8.42 4.03
CA ILE A 44 9.06 8.42 5.26
C ILE A 44 8.37 7.56 6.33
N GLY A 45 7.04 7.64 6.46
CA GLY A 45 6.28 6.81 7.39
C GLY A 45 6.35 5.33 7.06
N MET A 46 6.27 4.95 5.78
CA MET A 46 6.47 3.56 5.34
C MET A 46 7.89 3.07 5.64
N ALA A 47 8.92 3.89 5.34
CA ALA A 47 10.29 3.55 5.67
C ALA A 47 10.49 3.40 7.19
N LYS A 48 9.97 4.33 7.99
CA LYS A 48 10.00 4.26 9.46
C LYS A 48 9.40 2.95 9.97
N ALA A 49 8.20 2.59 9.52
CA ALA A 49 7.56 1.35 9.98
C ALA A 49 8.32 0.10 9.54
N ALA A 50 8.90 0.11 8.34
CA ALA A 50 9.77 -0.98 7.88
C ALA A 50 11.02 -1.10 8.76
N LEU A 51 11.66 0.02 9.10
CA LEU A 51 12.79 0.05 10.04
C LEU A 51 12.40 -0.52 11.41
N GLU A 52 11.24 -0.12 11.95
CA GLU A 52 10.74 -0.67 13.23
C GLU A 52 10.48 -2.18 13.15
N ALA A 53 9.95 -2.67 12.03
CA ALA A 53 9.67 -4.10 11.84
C ALA A 53 10.94 -4.94 11.65
N MET A 54 11.98 -4.38 11.02
CA MET A 54 13.22 -5.10 10.70
C MET A 54 14.22 -5.12 11.86
N ASN A 55 14.15 -4.15 12.78
CA ASN A 55 15.11 -4.07 13.87
C ASN A 55 15.03 -5.28 14.81
N GLY A 56 16.11 -6.05 14.90
CA GLY A 56 16.17 -7.28 15.70
C GLY A 56 15.51 -8.49 15.02
N PHE A 57 15.10 -8.38 13.76
CA PHE A 57 14.50 -9.48 13.03
C PHE A 57 15.56 -10.52 12.63
N ASN A 58 15.38 -11.77 13.05
CA ASN A 58 16.26 -12.88 12.65
C ASN A 58 15.73 -13.53 11.37
N LEU A 59 16.47 -13.39 10.27
CA LEU A 59 16.02 -13.83 8.94
C LEU A 59 15.74 -15.33 8.85
N TYR A 60 16.42 -16.15 9.65
CA TYR A 60 16.23 -17.61 9.67
C TYR A 60 15.43 -18.12 10.88
N GLY A 61 14.83 -17.20 11.66
CA GLY A 61 14.04 -17.56 12.84
C GLY A 61 14.80 -18.44 13.83
N ASP A 62 14.19 -19.56 14.22
CA ASP A 62 14.75 -20.50 15.20
C ASP A 62 16.04 -21.20 14.72
N ASN A 63 16.26 -21.27 13.41
CA ASN A 63 17.47 -21.83 12.81
C ASN A 63 18.59 -20.78 12.66
N GLY A 64 18.30 -19.51 12.97
CA GLY A 64 19.25 -18.41 12.87
C GLY A 64 20.12 -18.24 14.11
N ALA A 65 21.27 -17.62 13.94
CA ALA A 65 22.16 -17.24 15.03
C ALA A 65 22.35 -15.71 15.06
N SER A 66 23.23 -15.21 15.92
CA SER A 66 23.46 -13.76 16.05
C SER A 66 23.84 -13.06 14.74
N TRP A 67 24.50 -13.77 13.82
CA TRP A 67 24.90 -13.23 12.51
C TRP A 67 23.75 -13.09 11.51
N SER A 68 22.57 -13.67 11.77
CA SER A 68 21.39 -13.57 10.91
C SER A 68 20.34 -12.57 11.39
N VAL A 69 20.69 -11.79 12.42
CA VAL A 69 19.85 -10.71 12.96
C VAL A 69 20.12 -9.43 12.17
N VAL A 70 19.04 -8.81 11.69
CA VAL A 70 19.08 -7.51 11.02
C VAL A 70 18.98 -6.40 12.06
N TYR A 71 19.85 -5.40 11.94
CA TYR A 71 19.88 -4.25 12.85
C TYR A 71 19.62 -2.96 12.11
N VAL A 72 18.97 -2.02 12.79
CA VAL A 72 18.72 -0.66 12.29
C VAL A 72 19.50 0.34 13.13
N ASP A 73 20.08 1.35 12.48
CA ASP A 73 20.66 2.49 13.17
C ASP A 73 19.55 3.29 13.91
N VAL A 74 19.65 3.32 15.23
CA VAL A 74 18.71 4.02 16.12
C VAL A 74 18.65 5.52 15.79
N ASP A 75 19.77 6.13 15.40
CA ASP A 75 19.78 7.54 15.00
C ASP A 75 19.06 7.76 13.66
N ALA A 76 19.22 6.83 12.72
CA ALA A 76 18.50 6.88 11.46
C ALA A 76 16.99 6.71 11.66
N HIS A 77 16.57 5.76 12.49
CA HIS A 77 15.17 5.59 12.89
C HIS A 77 14.62 6.88 13.53
N ASN A 78 15.34 7.47 14.49
CA ASN A 78 14.91 8.68 15.18
C ASN A 78 14.78 9.90 14.25
N ARG A 79 15.67 10.03 13.26
CA ARG A 79 15.57 11.07 12.22
C ARG A 79 14.31 10.89 11.37
N ASN A 80 14.05 9.67 10.88
CA ASN A 80 12.83 9.35 10.13
C ASN A 80 11.57 9.64 10.95
N ARG A 81 11.53 9.22 12.21
CA ARG A 81 10.42 9.50 13.12
C ARG A 81 10.18 11.00 13.31
N THR A 82 11.22 11.75 13.68
CA THR A 82 11.09 13.18 13.97
C THR A 82 10.64 13.96 12.73
N THR A 83 11.22 13.66 11.56
CA THR A 83 10.82 14.30 10.30
C THR A 83 9.38 13.98 9.94
N PHE A 84 8.97 12.71 10.05
CA PHE A 84 7.61 12.28 9.76
C PHE A 84 6.56 12.95 10.67
N ASP A 85 6.80 12.92 11.99
CA ASP A 85 5.90 13.53 12.98
C ASP A 85 5.76 15.05 12.73
N THR A 86 6.85 15.72 12.32
CA THR A 86 6.86 17.16 12.00
C THR A 86 6.11 17.50 10.71
N LEU A 87 6.12 16.61 9.71
CA LEU A 87 5.41 16.85 8.45
C LEU A 87 3.89 16.80 8.63
N LEU A 88 3.40 15.93 9.50
CA LEU A 88 1.98 15.69 9.63
C LEU A 88 1.22 16.85 10.30
N PRO A 89 -0.07 17.05 9.93
CA PRO A 89 -0.90 16.25 9.03
C PRO A 89 -0.79 16.67 7.54
N ARG A 90 0.36 17.22 7.13
CA ARG A 90 0.65 17.55 5.72
C ARG A 90 1.40 16.39 5.06
N GLU A 91 1.17 16.19 3.76
CA GLU A 91 1.90 15.17 3.00
C GLU A 91 3.30 15.67 2.60
N LEU A 92 3.39 16.87 2.02
CA LEU A 92 4.65 17.49 1.60
C LEU A 92 4.47 19.00 1.39
N ALA A 93 5.53 19.74 1.06
CA ALA A 93 5.48 21.20 1.00
C ALA A 93 4.46 21.76 -0.01
N SER A 94 4.44 21.27 -1.26
CA SER A 94 3.44 21.67 -2.26
C SER A 94 2.04 21.07 -2.08
N LYS A 95 1.84 20.07 -1.22
CA LYS A 95 0.59 19.28 -1.10
C LYS A 95 0.10 19.23 0.34
N ASN A 96 -1.01 19.92 0.58
CA ASN A 96 -1.56 20.10 1.93
C ASN A 96 -2.01 18.79 2.60
N THR A 97 -2.58 17.83 1.86
CA THR A 97 -3.05 16.53 2.37
C THR A 97 -3.12 15.53 1.22
N ASP A 98 -3.07 14.24 1.55
CA ASP A 98 -3.07 13.13 0.60
C ASP A 98 -3.74 11.91 1.24
N ALA A 99 -4.43 11.09 0.45
CA ALA A 99 -5.07 9.86 0.89
C ALA A 99 -4.03 8.77 1.24
N ALA A 100 -2.81 8.85 0.70
CA ALA A 100 -1.67 8.00 1.07
C ALA A 100 -1.36 8.07 2.58
N LEU A 101 -1.65 9.21 3.22
CA LEU A 101 -1.51 9.36 4.66
C LEU A 101 -2.39 8.37 5.43
N LEU A 102 -3.57 8.01 4.92
CA LEU A 102 -4.44 7.00 5.56
C LEU A 102 -3.75 5.64 5.64
N LEU A 103 -3.06 5.23 4.57
CA LEU A 103 -2.28 3.98 4.52
C LEU A 103 -1.06 4.00 5.44
N THR A 104 -0.58 5.20 5.76
CA THR A 104 0.65 5.42 6.53
C THR A 104 0.34 5.49 8.03
N VAL A 105 -0.69 6.25 8.43
CA VAL A 105 -1.08 6.41 9.84
C VAL A 105 -2.00 5.29 10.35
N SER A 106 -2.61 4.53 9.45
CA SER A 106 -3.43 3.35 9.76
C SER A 106 -2.90 2.14 9.01
N TRP A 107 -3.75 1.12 8.81
CA TRP A 107 -3.44 -0.02 7.96
C TRP A 107 -3.09 0.46 6.55
N SER A 108 -1.97 0.02 5.96
CA SER A 108 -1.17 -1.15 6.33
C SER A 108 0.03 -0.91 7.26
N THR A 109 0.33 0.34 7.60
CA THR A 109 1.69 0.72 8.04
C THR A 109 1.78 1.01 9.54
N PHE A 110 0.78 1.66 10.15
CA PHE A 110 0.80 2.07 11.56
C PHE A 110 2.07 2.85 11.97
N ALA A 111 2.52 3.77 11.11
CA ALA A 111 3.79 4.47 11.30
C ALA A 111 3.79 5.47 12.47
N ILE A 112 2.66 5.73 13.15
CA ILE A 112 2.56 6.70 14.24
C ILE A 112 2.14 6.07 15.54
N HIS A 113 2.83 6.49 16.60
CA HIS A 113 2.53 6.12 17.99
C HIS A 113 1.63 7.15 18.70
N ASP A 114 1.66 8.43 18.31
CA ASP A 114 0.77 9.47 18.86
C ASP A 114 -0.66 9.40 18.29
N SER A 115 -1.59 8.92 19.10
CA SER A 115 -3.01 8.82 18.75
C SER A 115 -3.65 10.15 18.35
N THR A 116 -3.21 11.27 18.92
CA THR A 116 -3.75 12.61 18.62
C THR A 116 -3.38 13.02 17.19
N LEU A 117 -2.12 12.80 16.81
CA LEU A 117 -1.62 13.09 15.47
C LEU A 117 -2.28 12.18 14.42
N VAL A 118 -2.50 10.90 14.74
CA VAL A 118 -3.29 9.97 13.90
C VAL A 118 -4.70 10.53 13.66
N GLN A 119 -5.43 10.86 14.73
CA GLN A 119 -6.80 11.36 14.63
C GLN A 119 -6.88 12.67 13.84
N ASN A 120 -5.94 13.59 14.08
CA ASN A 120 -5.89 14.87 13.35
C ASN A 120 -5.61 14.67 11.86
N THR A 121 -4.74 13.73 11.51
CA THR A 121 -4.42 13.38 10.12
C THR A 121 -5.61 12.76 9.42
N ILE A 122 -6.21 11.72 10.01
CA ILE A 122 -7.39 11.04 9.45
C ILE A 122 -8.56 12.03 9.29
N ARG A 123 -8.85 12.84 10.31
CA ARG A 123 -9.92 13.84 10.25
C ARG A 123 -9.69 14.87 9.13
N LYS A 124 -8.44 15.27 8.90
CA LYS A 124 -8.09 16.18 7.80
C LYS A 124 -8.29 15.52 6.44
N CYS A 125 -7.85 14.27 6.26
CA CYS A 125 -8.06 13.49 5.05
C CYS A 125 -9.55 13.31 4.75
N ILE A 126 -10.34 12.87 5.73
CA ILE A 126 -11.81 12.74 5.59
C ILE A 126 -12.42 14.07 5.17
N ARG A 127 -12.14 15.15 5.89
CA ARG A 127 -12.74 16.48 5.61
C ARG A 127 -12.40 17.02 4.23
N LYS A 128 -11.23 16.70 3.68
CA LYS A 128 -10.73 17.32 2.43
C LYS A 128 -10.84 16.42 1.20
N LEU A 129 -10.83 15.11 1.38
CA LEU A 129 -10.67 14.15 0.30
C LEU A 129 -11.86 13.19 0.16
N ARG A 130 -12.63 12.94 1.24
CA ARG A 130 -13.84 12.11 1.15
C ARG A 130 -14.86 12.80 0.26
N ASP A 131 -15.45 12.02 -0.62
CA ASP A 131 -16.59 12.42 -1.45
C ASP A 131 -17.55 11.22 -1.58
N THR A 132 -18.44 11.24 -2.57
CA THR A 132 -19.61 10.36 -2.67
C THR A 132 -19.25 8.89 -2.94
N TYR A 133 -18.28 8.64 -3.82
CA TYR A 133 -17.87 7.33 -4.33
C TYR A 133 -16.50 6.90 -3.81
N GLY A 134 -15.77 7.75 -3.09
CA GLY A 134 -14.48 7.37 -2.51
C GLY A 134 -13.74 8.53 -1.90
N PHE A 135 -12.41 8.42 -1.92
CA PHE A 135 -11.52 9.52 -1.58
C PHE A 135 -10.75 9.96 -2.82
N LYS A 136 -10.58 11.27 -2.97
CA LYS A 136 -9.61 11.85 -3.91
C LYS A 136 -8.20 11.53 -3.42
N ARG A 137 -7.25 11.24 -4.33
CA ARG A 137 -5.85 10.99 -3.91
C ARG A 137 -5.26 12.23 -3.23
N PHE A 138 -5.39 13.39 -3.88
CA PHE A 138 -5.11 14.70 -3.31
C PHE A 138 -5.87 15.77 -4.09
N LEU A 139 -5.93 17.00 -3.58
CA LEU A 139 -6.65 18.10 -4.23
C LEU A 139 -5.98 18.53 -5.53
N ARG A 140 -6.79 18.77 -6.58
CA ARG A 140 -6.37 19.13 -7.94
C ARG A 140 -5.48 18.09 -8.61
N ASP A 141 -5.83 16.84 -8.40
CA ASP A 141 -5.23 15.71 -9.09
C ASP A 141 -5.98 15.44 -10.40
N GLY A 142 -5.24 15.45 -11.52
CA GLY A 142 -5.80 15.22 -12.85
C GLY A 142 -5.88 13.76 -13.25
N GLN A 143 -5.29 12.84 -12.47
CA GLN A 143 -5.20 11.45 -12.86
C GLN A 143 -6.56 10.83 -13.22
N TYR A 144 -6.62 10.27 -14.43
CA TYR A 144 -7.80 9.59 -14.98
C TYR A 144 -9.01 10.51 -15.17
N THR A 145 -8.85 11.82 -15.01
CA THR A 145 -9.88 12.79 -15.39
C THR A 145 -9.86 12.97 -16.91
N ASP A 146 -11.02 13.23 -17.51
CA ASP A 146 -11.11 13.51 -18.96
C ASP A 146 -10.35 14.80 -19.37
N LEU A 147 -10.01 15.62 -18.38
CA LEU A 147 -9.30 16.89 -18.55
C LEU A 147 -7.77 16.72 -18.56
N GLU A 148 -7.24 15.58 -18.10
CA GLU A 148 -5.81 15.30 -18.13
C GLU A 148 -5.39 14.95 -19.56
N SER A 149 -4.42 15.71 -20.07
CA SER A 149 -3.85 15.47 -21.39
C SER A 149 -3.25 14.07 -21.48
N LYS A 150 -3.57 13.38 -22.58
CA LYS A 150 -2.97 12.07 -22.92
C LYS A 150 -1.66 12.21 -23.69
N GLU A 151 -1.33 13.43 -24.11
CA GLU A 151 -0.19 13.73 -24.98
C GLU A 151 1.10 13.95 -24.18
N HIS A 152 0.99 14.42 -22.93
CA HIS A 152 2.14 14.69 -22.08
C HIS A 152 1.95 14.17 -20.65
N ARG A 153 3.06 13.71 -20.06
CA ARG A 153 3.08 13.15 -18.70
C ARG A 153 2.96 14.20 -17.59
N PHE A 154 3.54 15.38 -17.82
CA PHE A 154 3.67 16.44 -16.80
C PHE A 154 2.58 17.50 -16.99
N TYR A 155 2.14 18.13 -15.90
CA TYR A 155 1.09 19.15 -15.99
C TYR A 155 1.66 20.48 -16.45
N GLU A 156 0.88 21.18 -17.27
CA GLU A 156 1.09 22.59 -17.53
C GLU A 156 0.55 23.44 -16.37
N ALA A 157 1.12 24.63 -16.19
CA ALA A 157 0.78 25.52 -15.08
C ALA A 157 -0.72 25.89 -15.00
N THR A 158 -1.44 25.84 -16.13
CA THR A 158 -2.86 26.20 -16.20
C THR A 158 -3.81 25.02 -15.99
N GLU A 159 -3.36 23.78 -16.18
CA GLU A 159 -4.21 22.59 -16.16
C GLU A 159 -4.76 22.27 -14.78
N MET A 160 -3.97 22.48 -13.72
CA MET A 160 -4.36 22.12 -12.36
C MET A 160 -5.65 22.81 -11.88
N LYS A 161 -5.96 24.01 -12.41
CA LYS A 161 -7.21 24.70 -12.08
C LYS A 161 -8.43 23.98 -12.68
N LYS A 162 -8.26 23.28 -13.80
CA LYS A 162 -9.32 22.52 -14.48
C LYS A 162 -9.72 21.29 -13.67
N PHE A 163 -8.76 20.68 -12.96
CA PHE A 163 -8.99 19.49 -12.14
C PHE A 163 -9.74 19.78 -10.82
N ASP A 164 -9.79 21.03 -10.37
CA ASP A 164 -10.49 21.40 -9.14
C ASP A 164 -11.97 21.01 -9.25
N LYS A 165 -12.44 20.13 -8.35
CA LYS A 165 -13.78 19.53 -8.33
C LYS A 165 -14.09 18.51 -9.44
N ASN A 166 -13.12 18.18 -10.30
CA ASN A 166 -13.25 17.11 -11.29
C ASN A 166 -12.32 15.92 -10.98
N GLU A 167 -11.72 15.88 -9.78
CA GLU A 167 -10.78 14.82 -9.41
C GLU A 167 -11.48 13.45 -9.28
N CYS A 168 -10.83 12.40 -9.78
CA CYS A 168 -11.32 11.04 -9.60
C CYS A 168 -11.30 10.60 -8.13
N GLU A 169 -12.33 9.85 -7.77
CA GLU A 169 -12.50 9.27 -6.45
C GLU A 169 -12.12 7.79 -6.45
N TRP A 170 -11.52 7.33 -5.36
CA TRP A 170 -10.97 5.99 -5.24
C TRP A 170 -11.69 5.23 -4.11
N PRO A 171 -12.58 4.28 -4.45
CA PRO A 171 -13.34 3.49 -3.47
C PRO A 171 -12.48 2.64 -2.53
N ILE A 172 -11.24 2.31 -2.93
CA ILE A 172 -10.27 1.56 -2.12
C ILE A 172 -10.09 2.19 -0.73
N PHE A 173 -10.18 3.52 -0.62
CA PHE A 173 -10.03 4.20 0.66
C PHE A 173 -11.25 4.02 1.59
N PHE A 174 -12.44 3.71 1.07
CA PHE A 174 -13.53 3.23 1.93
C PHE A 174 -13.17 1.89 2.56
N ALA A 175 -12.59 0.96 1.80
CA ALA A 175 -12.11 -0.31 2.36
C ALA A 175 -11.00 -0.10 3.41
N VAL A 176 -10.07 0.83 3.17
CA VAL A 176 -9.07 1.22 4.18
C VAL A 176 -9.74 1.74 5.46
N MET A 177 -10.79 2.56 5.35
CA MET A 177 -11.53 3.07 6.52
C MET A 177 -12.34 1.99 7.24
N VAL A 178 -12.85 0.97 6.54
CA VAL A 178 -13.45 -0.23 7.15
C VAL A 178 -12.40 -0.95 7.98
N ILE A 179 -11.22 -1.22 7.42
CA ILE A 179 -10.13 -1.91 8.10
C ILE A 179 -9.65 -1.10 9.32
N ASP A 180 -9.49 0.22 9.19
CA ASP A 180 -9.18 1.12 10.29
C ASP A 180 -10.20 1.02 11.43
N GLY A 181 -11.50 0.95 11.09
CA GLY A 181 -12.59 0.76 12.05
C GLY A 181 -12.48 -0.57 12.80
N ILE A 182 -12.14 -1.66 12.10
CA ILE A 182 -11.92 -2.99 12.69
C ILE A 182 -10.76 -2.94 13.70
N PHE A 183 -9.60 -2.38 13.32
CA PHE A 183 -8.45 -2.27 14.23
C PHE A 183 -8.73 -1.41 15.47
N LYS A 184 -9.61 -0.42 15.34
CA LYS A 184 -10.04 0.45 16.46
C LYS A 184 -11.23 -0.11 17.25
N ASN A 185 -11.75 -1.28 16.86
CA ASN A 185 -12.97 -1.86 17.40
C ASN A 185 -14.17 -0.88 17.37
N ASN A 186 -14.24 -0.05 16.32
CA ASN A 186 -15.27 0.95 16.12
C ASN A 186 -16.31 0.44 15.10
N GLN A 187 -17.29 -0.32 15.58
CA GLN A 187 -18.30 -0.94 14.73
C GLN A 187 -19.14 0.09 13.95
N ALA A 188 -19.42 1.26 14.54
CA ALA A 188 -20.19 2.31 13.87
C ALA A 188 -19.47 2.83 12.59
N GLN A 189 -18.14 2.98 12.65
CA GLN A 189 -17.34 3.34 11.47
C GLN A 189 -17.34 2.22 10.43
N VAL A 190 -17.21 0.97 10.86
CA VAL A 190 -17.26 -0.20 9.96
C VAL A 190 -18.57 -0.22 9.19
N ASP A 191 -19.69 -0.07 9.89
CA ASP A 191 -21.03 -0.10 9.28
C ASP A 191 -21.26 1.09 8.34
N GLU A 192 -20.81 2.30 8.72
CA GLU A 192 -20.88 3.49 7.85
C GLU A 192 -20.15 3.25 6.52
N TYR A 193 -18.89 2.80 6.58
CA TYR A 193 -18.09 2.65 5.38
C TYR A 193 -18.47 1.42 4.54
N LEU A 194 -18.98 0.34 5.15
CA LEU A 194 -19.55 -0.78 4.41
C LEU A 194 -20.82 -0.37 3.66
N THR A 195 -21.66 0.48 4.25
CA THR A 195 -22.89 0.97 3.61
C THR A 195 -22.60 1.71 2.30
N VAL A 196 -21.56 2.54 2.28
CA VAL A 196 -21.16 3.28 1.06
C VAL A 196 -20.28 2.46 0.11
N LEU A 197 -19.53 1.48 0.61
CA LEU A 197 -18.65 0.63 -0.20
C LEU A 197 -19.44 -0.44 -0.97
N ASN A 198 -20.40 -1.10 -0.31
CA ASN A 198 -21.12 -2.25 -0.88
C ASN A 198 -21.76 -1.97 -2.26
N PRO A 199 -22.41 -0.81 -2.52
CA PRO A 199 -22.96 -0.50 -3.83
C PRO A 199 -21.91 -0.32 -4.94
N LEU A 200 -20.65 -0.05 -4.57
CA LEU A 200 -19.55 0.18 -5.51
C LEU A 200 -18.83 -1.12 -5.89
N LEU A 201 -19.02 -2.19 -5.12
CA LEU A 201 -18.43 -3.48 -5.39
C LEU A 201 -19.09 -4.13 -6.61
N ARG A 202 -18.35 -4.21 -7.72
CA ARG A 202 -18.78 -4.98 -8.89
C ARG A 202 -18.26 -6.41 -8.79
N ARG A 203 -19.18 -7.37 -8.73
CA ARG A 203 -18.84 -8.78 -8.95
C ARG A 203 -18.71 -9.00 -10.45
N THR A 204 -17.56 -9.48 -10.92
CA THR A 204 -17.37 -9.79 -12.33
C THR A 204 -18.05 -11.11 -12.66
N THR A 205 -18.83 -11.14 -13.74
CA THR A 205 -19.37 -12.38 -14.33
C THR A 205 -18.43 -12.93 -15.40
N GLU A 206 -17.13 -12.65 -15.30
CA GLU A 206 -16.14 -13.19 -16.24
C GLU A 206 -16.25 -14.72 -16.27
N GLY A 207 -16.32 -15.29 -17.47
CA GLY A 207 -16.61 -16.71 -17.69
C GLY A 207 -18.10 -17.07 -17.81
N ALA A 208 -19.04 -16.12 -17.72
CA ALA A 208 -20.47 -16.40 -17.85
C ALA A 208 -20.86 -16.50 -19.32
N ASN A 209 -21.44 -17.64 -19.71
CA ASN A 209 -21.94 -17.89 -21.06
C ASN A 209 -23.25 -18.65 -21.01
N LYS A 210 -24.36 -17.94 -21.23
CA LYS A 210 -25.72 -18.51 -21.20
C LYS A 210 -25.94 -19.62 -22.25
N LYS A 211 -25.30 -19.53 -23.43
CA LYS A 211 -25.44 -20.55 -24.49
C LYS A 211 -24.73 -21.85 -24.14
N LEU A 212 -23.63 -21.76 -23.38
CA LEU A 212 -22.85 -22.92 -22.92
C LEU A 212 -23.19 -23.35 -21.49
N GLY A 213 -24.18 -22.71 -20.85
CA GLY A 213 -24.59 -23.02 -19.48
C GLY A 213 -23.62 -22.56 -18.39
N PHE A 214 -22.63 -21.73 -18.70
CA PHE A 214 -21.68 -21.23 -17.70
C PHE A 214 -22.24 -20.03 -16.94
N SER A 215 -22.29 -20.11 -15.60
CA SER A 215 -22.77 -19.03 -14.72
C SER A 215 -21.76 -17.91 -14.49
N GLY A 216 -20.53 -18.07 -14.96
CA GLY A 216 -19.42 -17.18 -14.64
C GLY A 216 -18.53 -17.72 -13.54
N ARG A 217 -17.55 -16.90 -13.18
CA ARG A 217 -16.68 -17.14 -12.04
C ARG A 217 -17.55 -17.47 -10.81
N PRO A 218 -17.40 -18.66 -10.19
CA PRO A 218 -18.14 -19.00 -8.98
C PRO A 218 -17.76 -18.03 -7.86
N ASP A 219 -18.69 -17.77 -6.95
CA ASP A 219 -18.42 -17.01 -5.72
C ASP A 219 -17.33 -17.76 -4.95
N ARG A 220 -16.09 -17.27 -5.07
CA ARG A 220 -14.99 -17.75 -4.25
C ARG A 220 -15.08 -17.05 -2.90
N PRO A 221 -14.67 -17.69 -1.79
CA PRO A 221 -14.31 -16.94 -0.61
C PRO A 221 -13.31 -15.84 -1.02
N ILE A 222 -13.33 -14.68 -0.35
CA ILE A 222 -12.32 -13.63 -0.57
C ILE A 222 -10.98 -14.25 -0.18
N GLY A 223 -10.33 -14.85 -1.17
CA GLY A 223 -9.05 -15.50 -1.02
C GLY A 223 -8.00 -14.47 -0.67
N VAL A 224 -7.12 -14.86 0.24
CA VAL A 224 -5.99 -14.11 0.80
C VAL A 224 -5.14 -13.46 -0.30
N LEU A 225 -5.53 -12.26 -0.70
CA LEU A 225 -4.67 -11.32 -1.45
C LEU A 225 -3.52 -10.79 -0.56
N GLY A 226 -3.42 -11.23 0.69
CA GLY A 226 -2.30 -11.01 1.58
C GLY A 226 -1.54 -12.31 1.83
N THR A 227 -0.31 -12.36 1.30
CA THR A 227 0.86 -13.14 1.71
C THR A 227 0.66 -14.20 2.82
N CYS A 228 1.18 -15.40 2.60
CA CYS A 228 1.36 -16.44 3.63
C CYS A 228 2.02 -15.84 4.87
N LYS A 229 1.27 -15.70 5.96
CA LYS A 229 1.79 -15.23 7.24
C LYS A 229 1.15 -16.04 8.35
N VAL A 230 1.97 -16.35 9.35
CA VAL A 230 1.52 -16.88 10.63
C VAL A 230 1.09 -15.68 11.47
N TYR A 231 -0.17 -15.65 11.86
CA TYR A 231 -0.70 -14.63 12.78
C TYR A 231 -0.88 -15.24 14.16
N ARG A 232 -0.62 -14.45 15.21
CA ARG A 232 -1.05 -14.78 16.57
C ARG A 232 -2.15 -13.81 16.98
N ILE A 233 -3.39 -14.28 16.99
CA ILE A 233 -4.59 -13.48 17.31
C ILE A 233 -5.24 -14.11 18.53
N CYS A 234 -5.43 -13.34 19.60
CA CYS A 234 -6.05 -13.80 20.86
C CYS A 234 -5.46 -15.12 21.40
N SER A 235 -4.12 -15.22 21.41
CA SER A 235 -3.38 -16.42 21.85
C SER A 235 -3.60 -17.67 20.98
N LYS A 236 -4.28 -17.56 19.84
CA LYS A 236 -4.42 -18.63 18.84
C LYS A 236 -3.49 -18.35 17.66
N THR A 237 -2.78 -19.39 17.24
CA THR A 237 -1.97 -19.35 16.01
C THR A 237 -2.90 -19.61 14.83
N VAL A 238 -2.99 -18.65 13.92
CA VAL A 238 -3.78 -18.73 12.70
C VAL A 238 -2.83 -18.72 11.52
N LEU A 239 -2.90 -19.77 10.70
CA LEU A 239 -2.06 -19.93 9.52
C LEU A 239 -2.90 -19.66 8.27
N CYS A 240 -2.51 -18.65 7.49
CA CYS A 240 -3.12 -18.35 6.21
C CYS A 240 -2.24 -18.91 5.08
N TYR A 241 -2.71 -19.93 4.37
CA TYR A 241 -2.01 -20.53 3.21
C TYR A 241 -2.27 -19.71 1.93
N PRO A 242 -1.34 -19.68 0.95
CA PRO A 242 -1.63 -19.10 -0.34
C PRO A 242 -2.60 -20.01 -1.11
N LEU A 243 -3.52 -19.42 -1.87
CA LEU A 243 -4.52 -20.17 -2.66
C LEU A 243 -3.90 -21.15 -3.66
N THR A 244 -2.62 -20.97 -4.03
CA THR A 244 -1.92 -21.88 -4.94
C THR A 244 -1.76 -23.30 -4.40
N PHE A 245 -1.86 -23.51 -3.08
CA PHE A 245 -1.85 -24.85 -2.47
C PHE A 245 -3.25 -25.34 -2.08
N GLU A 246 -4.31 -24.60 -2.42
CA GLU A 246 -5.69 -24.99 -2.15
C GLU A 246 -6.21 -25.93 -3.25
N THR A 247 -6.16 -27.23 -2.98
CA THR A 247 -6.50 -28.30 -3.93
C THR A 247 -7.99 -28.40 -4.26
N ASN A 248 -8.87 -27.83 -3.43
CA ASN A 248 -10.33 -27.88 -3.64
C ASN A 248 -10.84 -26.73 -4.53
N ASP A 249 -10.39 -25.49 -4.29
CA ASP A 249 -11.03 -24.29 -4.85
C ASP A 249 -10.15 -23.54 -5.89
N PHE A 250 -8.87 -23.90 -6.01
CA PHE A 250 -7.93 -23.24 -6.93
C PHE A 250 -7.35 -24.23 -7.96
N TYR A 251 -7.93 -24.23 -9.17
CA TYR A 251 -7.61 -25.17 -10.24
C TYR A 251 -6.17 -25.10 -10.78
N VAL A 252 -5.43 -24.02 -10.52
CA VAL A 252 -4.02 -23.90 -10.97
C VAL A 252 -3.13 -24.92 -10.25
N SER A 253 -3.52 -25.37 -9.06
CA SER A 253 -2.84 -26.47 -8.35
C SER A 253 -3.01 -27.84 -9.05
N ASN A 254 -4.07 -27.99 -9.87
CA ASN A 254 -4.35 -29.23 -10.61
C ASN A 254 -3.68 -29.27 -11.98
N ASP A 255 -3.24 -28.13 -12.51
CA ASP A 255 -2.46 -28.05 -13.74
C ASP A 255 -1.00 -27.72 -13.43
N MET A 256 -0.24 -28.80 -13.20
CA MET A 256 1.18 -28.71 -12.88
C MET A 256 2.00 -28.06 -13.99
N ALA A 257 1.57 -28.15 -15.26
CA ALA A 257 2.28 -27.51 -16.37
C ALA A 257 2.09 -26.00 -16.32
N LEU A 258 0.85 -25.53 -16.14
CA LEU A 258 0.55 -24.11 -15.99
C LEU A 258 1.22 -23.50 -14.74
N LEU A 259 1.25 -24.22 -13.63
CA LEU A 259 1.93 -23.77 -12.42
C LEU A 259 3.44 -23.63 -12.63
N LEU A 260 4.07 -24.61 -13.28
CA LEU A 260 5.50 -24.56 -13.61
C LEU A 260 5.82 -23.42 -14.57
N ASP A 261 4.96 -23.18 -15.55
CA ASP A 261 5.14 -22.09 -16.52
C ASP A 261 4.96 -20.71 -15.88
N ASN A 262 4.01 -20.55 -14.95
CA ASN A 262 3.86 -19.30 -14.19
C ASN A 262 5.11 -19.03 -13.32
N ILE A 263 5.60 -20.05 -12.61
CA ILE A 263 6.83 -19.94 -11.80
C ILE A 263 8.02 -19.60 -12.70
N ARG A 264 8.16 -20.25 -13.85
CA ARG A 264 9.22 -19.93 -14.83
C ARG A 264 9.09 -18.52 -15.37
N SER A 265 7.88 -18.07 -15.68
CA SER A 265 7.64 -16.71 -16.18
C SER A 265 8.01 -15.65 -15.15
N ASP A 266 7.66 -15.90 -13.87
CA ASP A 266 8.05 -15.03 -12.76
C ASP A 266 9.59 -15.00 -12.58
N PHE A 267 10.26 -16.15 -12.63
CA PHE A 267 11.72 -16.21 -12.60
C PHE A 267 12.36 -15.52 -13.81
N GLU A 268 11.82 -15.68 -15.01
CA GLU A 268 12.29 -14.97 -16.20
C GLU A 268 12.09 -13.46 -16.09
N PHE A 269 10.96 -13.02 -15.57
CA PHE A 269 10.67 -11.61 -15.33
C PHE A 269 11.68 -11.03 -14.33
N ILE A 270 11.89 -11.71 -13.21
CA ILE A 270 12.92 -11.36 -12.22
C ILE A 270 14.28 -11.29 -12.91
N THR A 271 14.68 -12.32 -13.67
CA THR A 271 15.98 -12.36 -14.36
C THR A 271 16.15 -11.21 -15.36
N LYS A 272 15.09 -10.82 -16.08
CA LYS A 272 15.12 -9.74 -17.08
C LYS A 272 15.13 -8.34 -16.45
N CYS A 273 14.44 -8.18 -15.32
CA CYS A 273 14.29 -6.91 -14.62
C CYS A 273 15.38 -6.69 -13.55
N TRP A 274 16.06 -7.74 -13.12
CA TRP A 274 17.17 -7.69 -12.16
C TRP A 274 18.48 -7.34 -12.87
N ARG A 275 18.72 -6.03 -13.05
CA ARG A 275 19.89 -5.51 -13.78
C ARG A 275 21.07 -5.08 -12.91
N LEU A 276 21.03 -5.35 -11.61
CA LEU A 276 22.18 -5.10 -10.73
C LEU A 276 22.98 -6.39 -10.56
N LYS A 277 24.22 -6.37 -11.05
CA LYS A 277 25.26 -7.32 -10.61
C LYS A 277 25.76 -6.85 -9.26
N GLY A 278 25.67 -7.73 -8.26
CA GLY A 278 26.48 -7.63 -7.03
C GLY A 278 27.92 -8.05 -7.32
#